data_AF-A0A2H6CW71-F1
#
_entry.id   AF-A0A2H6CW71-F1
#
_cell.length_a   1.000
_cell.length_b   1.000
_cell.length_c   1.000
_cell.angle_alpha   90.00
_cell.angle_beta   90.00
_cell.angle_gamma   90.00
#
_symmetry.space_group_name_H-M   'P 1'
#
loop_
_entity.id
_entity.type
_entity.pdbx_description
1 polymer ?
#
loop_
_entity_poly.entity_id
_entity_poly.type
_entity_poly.pdbx_seq_one_letter_code
_entity_poly.pdbx_strand_id
1 'polypeptide(L)'
;MIINWDNQHHIFPVVRSTSQKHQYDNFRYLDFELAQEDMDEIGDLVQGEKSRVEGQNPNEYEVYIIVGAVLFQTYVLKSMLRI
;
A
#
# COMPACT_ATOMS: atom_id res chain seq x y z
N MET A 1 -14.13 -10.98 2.48
CA MET A 1 -13.90 -11.63 1.17
C MET A 1 -12.44 -11.47 0.78
N ILE A 2 -11.98 -10.31 0.27
CA ILE A 2 -10.56 -10.13 -0.10
C ILE A 2 -9.57 -10.20 1.09
N ILE A 3 -9.96 -9.69 2.26
CA ILE A 3 -9.16 -9.77 3.49
C ILE A 3 -8.89 -11.23 3.88
N ASN A 4 -9.84 -12.13 3.59
CA ASN A 4 -9.70 -13.55 3.88
C ASN A 4 -8.79 -14.25 2.86
N TRP A 5 -8.81 -13.80 1.60
CA TRP A 5 -7.87 -14.26 0.57
C TRP A 5 -6.42 -13.96 0.97
N ASP A 6 -6.11 -12.73 1.41
CA ASP A 6 -4.79 -12.37 1.95
C ASP A 6 -4.42 -13.26 3.15
N ASN A 7 -5.35 -13.42 4.10
CA ASN A 7 -5.13 -14.22 5.31
C ASN A 7 -4.86 -15.71 5.01
N GLN A 8 -5.60 -16.32 4.08
CA GLN A 8 -5.38 -17.71 3.64
C GLN A 8 -4.07 -17.89 2.86
N HIS A 9 -3.52 -16.81 2.28
CA HIS A 9 -2.15 -16.76 1.77
C HIS A 9 -1.09 -16.45 2.85
N HIS A 10 -1.48 -16.42 4.12
CA HIS A 10 -0.62 -16.08 5.26
C HIS A 10 -0.04 -14.65 5.21
N ILE A 11 -0.71 -13.75 4.49
CA ILE A 11 -0.43 -12.33 4.48
C ILE A 11 -1.32 -11.69 5.54
N PHE A 12 -0.74 -10.97 6.50
CA PHE A 12 -1.51 -10.29 7.54
C PHE A 12 -2.06 -8.95 7.03
N PRO A 13 -3.38 -8.81 6.81
CA PRO A 13 -3.93 -7.62 6.21
C PRO A 13 -4.12 -6.50 7.25
N VAL A 14 -3.55 -5.32 6.99
CA VAL A 14 -3.74 -4.11 7.80
C VAL A 14 -4.64 -3.13 7.05
N VAL A 15 -5.94 -3.32 7.17
CA VAL A 15 -6.95 -2.52 6.43
C VAL A 15 -7.41 -1.29 7.22
N ARG A 16 -7.62 -0.18 6.52
CA ARG A 16 -8.10 1.08 7.09
C ARG A 16 -9.53 1.39 6.66
N SER A 17 -10.34 1.93 7.57
CA SER A 17 -11.62 2.59 7.26
C SER A 17 -11.89 3.70 8.28
N THR A 18 -12.53 4.79 7.86
CA THR A 18 -13.07 5.82 8.75
C THR A 18 -14.50 5.53 9.22
N SER A 19 -15.21 4.60 8.57
CA SER A 19 -16.54 4.14 8.95
C SER A 19 -16.44 3.04 9.99
N GLN A 20 -17.04 3.26 11.17
CA GLN A 20 -17.08 2.28 12.25
C GLN A 20 -17.73 0.97 11.81
N LYS A 21 -18.83 1.03 11.05
CA LYS A 21 -19.49 -0.17 10.49
C LYS A 21 -18.51 -1.00 9.68
N HIS A 22 -17.75 -0.37 8.78
CA HIS A 22 -16.80 -1.08 7.93
C HIS A 22 -15.61 -1.62 8.73
N GLN A 23 -15.19 -0.96 9.80
CA GLN A 23 -14.15 -1.51 10.68
C GLN A 23 -14.62 -2.82 11.32
N TYR A 24 -15.86 -2.89 11.79
CA TYR A 24 -16.45 -4.13 12.30
C TYR A 24 -16.58 -5.19 11.20
N ASP A 25 -17.12 -4.84 10.04
CA ASP A 25 -17.27 -5.79 8.93
C ASP A 25 -15.90 -6.35 8.48
N ASN A 26 -14.87 -5.50 8.43
CA ASN A 26 -13.51 -5.88 8.09
C ASN A 26 -12.87 -6.83 9.11
N PHE A 27 -13.35 -6.88 10.36
CA PHE A 27 -12.83 -7.79 11.40
C PHE A 27 -13.42 -9.20 11.29
N ARG A 28 -14.60 -9.34 10.66
CA ARG A 28 -15.36 -10.59 10.55
C ARG A 28 -14.91 -11.50 9.41
N TYR A 29 -13.74 -11.25 8.83
CA TYR A 29 -13.21 -12.06 7.73
C TYR A 29 -12.83 -13.48 8.15
N LEU A 30 -12.71 -13.75 9.45
CA LEU A 30 -12.43 -15.07 10.02
C LEU A 30 -13.70 -15.91 10.28
N ASP A 31 -14.89 -15.36 10.00
CA ASP A 31 -16.17 -16.07 10.22
C ASP A 31 -16.41 -17.17 9.17
N PHE A 32 -15.58 -17.26 8.13
CA PHE A 32 -15.69 -18.20 7.02
C PHE A 32 -14.32 -18.46 6.40
N GLU A 33 -14.26 -19.43 5.47
CA GLU A 33 -13.10 -19.69 4.61
C GLU A 33 -13.55 -19.65 3.15
N LEU A 34 -12.68 -19.17 2.27
CA LEU A 34 -12.85 -19.24 0.82
C LEU A 34 -12.54 -20.67 0.36
N ALA A 35 -13.39 -21.21 -0.52
CA ALA A 35 -13.10 -22.46 -1.19
C ALA A 35 -11.88 -22.28 -2.10
N GLN A 36 -11.19 -23.38 -2.43
CA GLN A 36 -10.02 -23.30 -3.33
C GLN A 36 -10.39 -22.69 -4.69
N GLU A 37 -11.58 -23.01 -5.21
CA GLU A 37 -12.10 -22.46 -6.46
C GLU A 37 -12.24 -20.93 -6.39
N ASP A 38 -12.73 -20.38 -5.26
CA ASP A 38 -12.81 -18.93 -5.04
C ASP A 38 -11.42 -18.30 -4.92
N MET A 39 -10.48 -18.99 -4.26
CA MET A 39 -9.10 -18.53 -4.13
C MET A 39 -8.42 -18.39 -5.51
N ASP A 40 -8.66 -19.38 -6.38
CA ASP A 40 -8.12 -19.43 -7.74
C ASP A 40 -8.78 -18.36 -8.63
N GLU A 41 -10.10 -18.20 -8.58
CA GLU A 41 -10.83 -17.18 -9.35
C GLU A 41 -10.36 -15.76 -8.99
N ILE A 42 -10.11 -15.48 -7.72
CA ILE A 42 -9.54 -14.19 -7.28
C ILE A 42 -8.10 -14.04 -7.76
N GLY A 43 -7.30 -15.11 -7.74
CA GLY A 43 -5.92 -15.12 -8.22
C GLY A 43 -5.81 -14.76 -9.71
N ASP A 44 -6.74 -15.23 -10.53
CA ASP A 44 -6.80 -14.94 -11.97
C ASP A 44 -7.07 -13.46 -12.30
N LEU A 45 -7.56 -12.67 -11.33
CA LEU A 45 -7.74 -11.23 -11.49
C LEU A 45 -6.41 -10.44 -11.39
N VAL A 46 -5.33 -11.05 -10.89
CA VAL A 46 -4.05 -10.38 -10.69
C VAL A 46 -3.31 -10.22 -12.03
N GLN A 47 -3.18 -8.98 -12.52
CA GLN A 47 -2.53 -8.68 -13.81
C GLN A 47 -1.07 -8.21 -13.65
N GLY A 48 -0.41 -8.59 -12.55
CA GLY A 48 0.96 -8.19 -12.24
C GLY A 48 1.11 -6.66 -12.14
N GLU A 49 2.14 -6.10 -12.77
CA GLU A 49 2.43 -4.66 -12.75
C GLU A 49 1.27 -3.78 -13.24
N LYS A 50 0.40 -4.30 -14.13
CA LYS A 50 -0.75 -3.53 -14.64
C LYS A 50 -1.83 -3.30 -13.57
N SER A 51 -1.91 -4.17 -12.57
CA SER A 51 -2.85 -4.03 -11.45
C SER A 51 -2.29 -3.19 -10.32
N ARG A 52 -1.04 -2.73 -10.41
CA ARG A 52 -0.41 -1.95 -9.36
C ARG A 52 -1.06 -0.58 -9.25
N VAL A 53 -1.46 -0.21 -8.03
CA VAL A 53 -1.99 1.13 -7.74
C VAL A 53 -0.91 2.17 -8.03
N GLU A 54 -1.30 3.27 -8.69
CA GLU A 54 -0.40 4.39 -8.98
C GLU A 54 0.26 4.93 -7.72
N GLY A 55 1.54 5.29 -7.81
CA GLY A 55 2.29 5.76 -6.66
C GLY A 55 2.38 4.71 -5.56
N GLN A 56 2.67 3.46 -5.89
CA GLN A 56 3.08 2.43 -4.91
C GLN A 56 4.40 1.75 -5.31
N ASN A 57 5.07 2.25 -6.35
CA ASN A 57 6.38 1.75 -6.76
C ASN A 57 7.46 2.30 -5.82
N PRO A 58 8.21 1.46 -5.08
CA PRO A 58 9.30 1.94 -4.24
C PRO A 58 10.35 2.71 -5.05
N ASN A 59 10.57 2.35 -6.32
CA ASN A 59 11.53 3.02 -7.20
C ASN A 59 11.09 4.43 -7.64
N GLU A 60 9.83 4.82 -7.43
CA GLU A 60 9.31 6.14 -7.80
C GLU A 60 9.29 7.13 -6.61
N TYR A 61 9.39 6.63 -5.38
CA TYR A 61 9.32 7.44 -4.16
C TYR A 61 10.65 8.04 -3.70
N GLU A 62 11.79 7.46 -4.08
CA GLU A 62 13.11 7.90 -3.59
C GLU A 62 13.48 9.34 -4.02
N VAL A 63 12.82 9.90 -5.03
CA VAL A 63 13.11 11.24 -5.55
C VAL A 63 12.82 12.35 -4.51
N TYR A 64 11.83 12.18 -3.63
CA TYR A 64 11.45 13.25 -2.70
C TYR A 64 12.47 13.50 -1.58
N ILE A 65 13.13 12.46 -1.06
CA ILE A 65 14.13 12.62 0.00
C ILE A 65 15.40 13.27 -0.56
N ILE A 66 15.85 12.84 -1.75
CA ILE A 66 17.05 13.37 -2.39
C ILE A 66 16.83 14.83 -2.83
N VAL A 67 15.68 15.15 -3.43
CA VAL A 67 15.36 16.53 -3.83
C VAL A 67 15.23 17.45 -2.61
N GLY A 68 14.58 16.99 -1.53
CA GLY A 68 14.50 17.75 -0.28
C GLY A 68 15.87 18.04 0.34
N ALA A 69 16.77 17.05 0.35
CA ALA A 69 18.13 17.21 0.86
C ALA A 69 18.97 18.17 0.01
N VAL A 70 18.87 18.08 -1.33
CA VAL A 70 19.58 18.98 -2.26
C VAL A 70 19.05 20.42 -2.16
N LEU A 71 17.73 20.60 -2.09
CA LEU A 71 17.11 21.92 -1.90
C LEU A 71 17.49 22.52 -0.54
N PHE A 72 17.53 21.70 0.52
CA PHE A 72 17.97 22.14 1.85
C PHE A 72 19.45 22.53 1.85
N GLN A 73 20.35 21.73 1.26
CA GLN A 73 21.77 22.09 1.13
C GLN A 73 21.96 23.37 0.33
N THR A 74 21.22 23.54 -0.77
CA THR A 74 21.27 24.76 -1.58
C THR A 74 20.78 25.98 -0.81
N TYR A 75 19.71 25.84 -0.04
CA TYR A 75 19.18 26.89 0.83
C TYR A 75 20.18 27.29 1.92
N VAL A 76 20.79 26.30 2.60
CA VAL A 76 21.80 26.55 3.64
C VAL A 76 23.03 27.24 3.05
N LEU A 77 23.54 26.78 1.90
CA LEU A 77 24.67 27.42 1.22
C LEU A 77 24.37 28.88 0.85
N LYS A 78 23.20 29.16 0.25
CA LYS A 78 22.78 30.53 -0.09
C LYS A 78 22.66 31.41 1.15
N SER A 79 22.09 30.88 2.23
CA SER A 79 21.93 31.59 3.51
C SER A 79 23.27 31.92 4.17
N MET A 80 24.26 31.03 4.07
CA MET A 80 25.61 31.23 4.62
C MET A 80 26.44 32.21 3.78
N LEU A 81 26.23 32.27 2.46
CA LEU A 81 27.01 33.10 1.55
C LEU A 81 26.52 34.55 1.43
N ARG A 82 25.36 34.92 2.01
CA ARG A 82 24.69 36.23 1.85
C ARG A 82 24.83 36.77 0.40
N ILE A 83 24.25 36.04 -0.54
CA ILE A 83 23.79 36.54 -1.84
C ILE A 83 22.30 36.26 -1.91
#